data_AF-A0A484Z6M9-F1
#
_entry.id   AF-A0A484Z6M9-F1
#
_cell.length_a   1.000
_cell.length_b   1.000
_cell.length_c   1.000
_cell.angle_alpha   90.00
_cell.angle_beta   90.00
_cell.angle_gamma   90.00
#
_symmetry.space_group_name_H-M   'P 1'
#
loop_
_entity.id
_entity.type
_entity.pdbx_description
1 polymer ?
#
loop_
_entity_poly.entity_id
_entity_poly.type
_entity_poly.pdbx_seq_one_letter_code
_entity_poly.pdbx_strand_id
1 'polypeptide(L)'
;MTLKTSSLRSLAAGSALLFLFAPTLYAAEQAAPEAPPVDARAWILMDYASGKVLAEGNADEKLDPASLTKLMTSYVVGQALKAGKIKLDDMVTVGKDAWATGNPALRGSSVMFLKPGDRVSVSDLNKGVIIQSGNDACIALADYVAGSQDSFIGLMNGYAQRLGLTNTTFKTVHGLDAPGQFSTARDMAPAGQSTDPRRAGRVRHPQRERVYLQ
;
A
#
# COMPACT_ATOMS: atom_id res chain seq x y z
N MET A 1 -68.15 50.89 55.57
CA MET A 1 -67.51 51.08 54.25
C MET A 1 -67.54 49.73 53.55
N THR A 2 -68.25 49.48 52.43
CA THR A 2 -67.95 49.90 51.03
C THR A 2 -66.49 49.64 50.64
N LEU A 3 -66.10 48.90 49.60
CA LEU A 3 -66.78 48.01 48.60
C LEU A 3 -65.93 46.70 48.49
N LYS A 4 -66.00 45.77 47.50
CA LYS A 4 -66.71 45.58 46.21
C LYS A 4 -66.75 44.08 45.83
N THR A 5 -67.53 43.69 44.81
CA THR A 5 -67.51 42.36 44.17
C THR A 5 -66.70 42.36 42.86
N SER A 6 -66.03 41.24 42.51
CA SER A 6 -66.02 40.68 41.14
C SER A 6 -65.19 39.37 40.98
N SER A 7 -65.90 38.28 40.69
CA SER A 7 -65.58 37.25 39.69
C SER A 7 -64.40 37.51 38.72
N LEU A 8 -63.56 36.49 38.46
CA LEU A 8 -63.56 35.79 37.15
C LEU A 8 -62.78 34.46 37.16
N ARG A 9 -63.31 33.46 36.43
CA ARG A 9 -62.68 32.15 36.18
C ARG A 9 -61.74 32.25 34.97
N SER A 10 -60.51 31.73 35.07
CA SER A 10 -59.58 31.34 33.98
C SER A 10 -58.27 30.86 34.64
N LEU A 11 -57.50 29.89 34.15
CA LEU A 11 -57.63 29.05 32.95
C LEU A 11 -57.09 27.65 33.31
N ALA A 12 -57.77 26.59 32.88
CA ALA A 12 -57.20 25.24 32.92
C ALA A 12 -56.51 24.91 31.58
N ALA A 13 -55.59 23.94 31.60
CA ALA A 13 -54.82 23.41 30.47
C ALA A 13 -53.79 24.37 29.82
N GLY A 14 -52.51 23.99 29.87
CA GLY A 14 -51.44 24.80 29.26
C GLY A 14 -49.98 24.32 29.42
N SER A 15 -49.72 23.10 29.92
CA SER A 15 -48.34 22.60 30.12
C SER A 15 -48.19 21.10 29.80
N ALA A 16 -48.66 20.67 28.63
CA ALA A 16 -48.56 19.27 28.23
C ALA A 16 -48.57 19.03 26.70
N LEU A 17 -47.88 19.86 25.88
CA LEU A 17 -47.59 19.51 24.47
C LEU A 17 -46.47 20.35 23.80
N LEU A 18 -45.23 20.23 24.27
CA LEU A 18 -44.04 20.77 23.58
C LEU A 18 -42.89 19.74 23.53
N PHE A 19 -43.17 18.57 22.96
CA PHE A 19 -42.21 17.48 22.78
C PHE A 19 -42.33 16.75 21.43
N LEU A 20 -42.96 17.37 20.43
CA LEU A 20 -43.17 16.78 19.11
C LEU A 20 -42.51 17.66 18.03
N PHE A 21 -41.84 17.00 17.09
CA PHE A 21 -41.06 17.57 15.98
C PHE A 21 -39.72 18.23 16.35
N ALA A 22 -38.82 17.44 16.94
CA ALA A 22 -37.44 17.48 16.46
C ALA A 22 -37.43 16.87 15.04
N PRO A 23 -37.05 17.59 13.97
CA PRO A 23 -36.94 16.99 12.65
C PRO A 23 -35.79 15.99 12.67
N THR A 24 -36.12 14.70 12.49
CA THR A 24 -35.12 13.70 12.17
C THR A 24 -34.57 14.02 10.77
N LEU A 25 -33.43 14.70 10.74
CA LEU A 25 -32.63 14.89 9.55
C LEU A 25 -32.10 13.53 9.10
N TYR A 26 -32.93 12.81 8.34
CA TYR A 26 -32.48 11.72 7.49
C TYR A 26 -31.60 12.32 6.40
N ALA A 27 -30.30 12.41 6.69
CA ALA A 27 -29.30 12.48 5.64
C ALA A 27 -29.47 11.18 4.83
N ALA A 28 -30.08 11.29 3.65
CA ALA A 28 -30.13 10.18 2.72
C ALA A 28 -28.68 9.83 2.38
N GLU A 29 -28.22 8.67 2.83
CA GLU A 29 -26.90 8.16 2.47
C GLU A 29 -26.94 7.89 0.96
N GLN A 30 -26.43 8.85 0.19
CA GLN A 30 -26.45 8.81 -1.25
C GLN A 30 -25.57 7.64 -1.68
N ALA A 31 -26.23 6.55 -2.08
CA ALA A 31 -25.57 5.30 -2.43
C ALA A 31 -24.41 5.58 -3.40
N ALA A 32 -23.25 5.00 -3.09
CA ALA A 32 -22.09 5.10 -3.97
C ALA A 32 -22.50 4.57 -5.37
N PRO A 33 -22.05 5.23 -6.45
CA PRO A 33 -22.35 4.75 -7.80
C PRO A 33 -21.82 3.32 -7.96
N GLU A 34 -22.59 2.48 -8.65
CA GLU A 34 -22.17 1.13 -8.97
C GLU A 34 -20.88 1.16 -9.79
N ALA A 35 -19.97 0.24 -9.50
CA ALA A 35 -18.69 0.19 -10.20
C ALA A 35 -18.89 -0.21 -11.67
N PRO A 36 -18.15 0.40 -12.62
CA PRO A 36 -18.19 -0.04 -14.00
C PRO A 36 -17.67 -1.50 -14.11
N PRO A 37 -18.10 -2.27 -15.12
CA PRO A 37 -17.54 -3.58 -15.38
C PRO A 37 -16.03 -3.46 -15.68
N VAL A 38 -15.22 -4.28 -15.00
CA VAL A 38 -13.77 -4.34 -15.16
C VAL A 38 -13.38 -5.70 -15.70
N ASP A 39 -12.76 -5.74 -16.89
CA ASP A 39 -12.22 -6.97 -17.48
C ASP A 39 -10.87 -7.33 -16.85
N ALA A 40 -10.92 -7.84 -15.61
CA ALA A 40 -9.77 -8.30 -14.86
C ALA A 40 -10.16 -9.42 -13.89
N ARG A 41 -9.27 -10.41 -13.70
CA ARG A 41 -9.48 -11.52 -12.77
C ARG A 41 -9.67 -11.05 -11.32
N ALA A 42 -8.86 -10.09 -10.88
CA ALA A 42 -8.99 -9.40 -9.60
C ALA A 42 -8.56 -7.94 -9.73
N TRP A 43 -9.21 -7.05 -9.00
CA TRP A 43 -8.96 -5.61 -9.01
C TRP A 43 -9.44 -4.94 -7.72
N ILE A 44 -8.86 -3.78 -7.40
CA ILE A 44 -9.26 -2.95 -6.25
C ILE A 44 -9.03 -1.48 -6.59
N LEU A 45 -9.97 -0.62 -6.17
CA LEU A 45 -9.84 0.83 -6.16
C LEU A 45 -9.92 1.31 -4.71
N MET A 46 -8.90 2.02 -4.26
CA MET A 46 -8.75 2.46 -2.88
C MET A 46 -8.36 3.94 -2.83
N ASP A 47 -9.00 4.72 -1.96
CA ASP A 47 -8.51 6.05 -1.61
C ASP A 47 -7.18 5.92 -0.83
N TYR A 48 -6.14 6.58 -1.33
CA TYR A 48 -4.81 6.50 -0.72
C TYR A 48 -4.77 7.08 0.70
N ALA A 49 -5.49 8.18 0.97
CA ALA A 49 -5.37 8.87 2.25
C ALA A 49 -6.01 8.08 3.40
N SER A 50 -7.25 7.62 3.21
CA SER A 50 -8.04 6.92 4.24
C SER A 50 -7.94 5.39 4.20
N GLY A 51 -7.34 4.82 3.14
CA GLY A 51 -7.41 3.38 2.87
C GLY A 51 -8.83 2.86 2.56
N LYS A 52 -9.81 3.75 2.36
CA LYS A 52 -11.18 3.37 2.03
C LYS A 52 -11.20 2.70 0.66
N VAL A 53 -11.62 1.43 0.62
CA VAL A 53 -11.97 0.76 -0.63
C VAL A 53 -13.20 1.44 -1.21
N LEU A 54 -13.09 1.91 -2.45
CA LEU A 54 -14.16 2.56 -3.19
C LEU A 54 -14.95 1.53 -4.01
N ALA A 55 -14.24 0.56 -4.60
CA ALA A 55 -14.81 -0.58 -5.31
C ALA A 55 -13.77 -1.71 -5.43
N GLU A 56 -14.20 -2.96 -5.53
CA GLU A 56 -13.29 -4.11 -5.70
C GLU A 56 -13.98 -5.33 -6.31
N GLY A 57 -13.19 -6.22 -6.92
CA GLY A 57 -13.62 -7.54 -7.40
C GLY A 57 -12.51 -8.56 -7.19
N ASN A 58 -12.82 -9.68 -6.54
CA ASN A 58 -11.87 -10.76 -6.19
C ASN A 58 -10.57 -10.27 -5.51
N ALA A 59 -10.59 -9.14 -4.80
CA ALA A 59 -9.36 -8.45 -4.39
C ALA A 59 -8.45 -9.22 -3.41
N ASP A 60 -8.95 -10.29 -2.78
CA ASP A 60 -8.21 -11.21 -1.91
C ASP A 60 -7.85 -12.55 -2.60
N GLU A 61 -8.13 -12.70 -3.89
CA GLU A 61 -7.70 -13.87 -4.67
C GLU A 61 -6.18 -13.88 -4.81
N LYS A 62 -5.58 -15.05 -4.59
CA LYS A 62 -4.13 -15.27 -4.67
C LYS A 62 -3.71 -15.50 -6.12
N LEU A 63 -2.96 -14.55 -6.65
CA LEU A 63 -2.44 -14.52 -8.02
C LEU A 63 -0.91 -14.45 -8.00
N ASP A 64 -0.24 -14.83 -9.10
CA ASP A 64 1.17 -14.49 -9.25
C ASP A 64 1.29 -12.97 -9.46
N PRO A 65 2.03 -12.23 -8.60
CA PRO A 65 2.25 -10.80 -8.77
C PRO A 65 3.09 -10.45 -10.01
N ALA A 66 3.80 -11.42 -10.59
CA ALA A 66 4.75 -11.19 -11.67
C ALA A 66 5.66 -9.99 -11.35
N SER A 67 5.88 -9.08 -12.32
CA SER A 67 6.72 -7.89 -12.14
C SER A 67 6.26 -6.90 -11.05
N LEU A 68 5.03 -6.97 -10.52
CA LEU A 68 4.62 -6.13 -9.38
C LEU A 68 5.44 -6.44 -8.12
N THR A 69 6.06 -7.63 -8.05
CA THR A 69 7.09 -7.99 -7.06
C THR A 69 8.18 -6.92 -6.91
N LYS A 70 8.55 -6.23 -8.00
CA LYS A 70 9.58 -5.18 -8.00
C LYS A 70 9.22 -3.94 -7.19
N LEU A 71 7.94 -3.74 -6.86
CA LEU A 71 7.52 -2.71 -5.90
C LEU A 71 8.07 -3.02 -4.50
N MET A 72 8.03 -4.28 -4.06
CA MET A 72 8.65 -4.69 -2.80
C MET A 72 10.18 -4.65 -2.87
N THR A 73 10.78 -5.03 -4.01
CA THR A 73 12.23 -4.92 -4.22
C THR A 73 12.70 -3.48 -4.08
N SER A 74 12.02 -2.54 -4.75
CA SER A 74 12.28 -1.10 -4.65
C SER A 74 12.01 -0.58 -3.23
N TYR A 75 11.01 -1.11 -2.53
CA TYR A 75 10.72 -0.77 -1.13
C TYR A 75 11.84 -1.19 -0.18
N VAL A 76 12.40 -2.41 -0.32
CA VAL A 76 13.55 -2.87 0.48
C VAL A 76 14.77 -1.96 0.26
N VAL A 77 15.09 -1.61 -0.99
CA VAL A 77 16.17 -0.68 -1.34
C VAL A 77 15.92 0.71 -0.75
N GLY A 78 14.71 1.24 -0.90
CA GLY A 78 14.29 2.52 -0.32
C GLY A 78 14.40 2.55 1.21
N GLN A 79 14.09 1.43 1.88
CA GLN A 79 14.25 1.29 3.33
C GLN A 79 15.72 1.18 3.76
N ALA A 80 16.60 0.57 2.95
CA ALA A 80 18.04 0.55 3.20
C ALA A 80 18.67 1.96 3.04
N LEU A 81 18.27 2.69 1.99
CA LEU A 81 18.63 4.11 1.78
C LEU A 81 18.17 4.99 2.95
N LYS A 82 16.88 4.88 3.33
CA LYS A 82 16.29 5.63 4.46
C LYS A 82 16.95 5.33 5.81
N ALA A 83 17.48 4.12 5.99
CA ALA A 83 18.24 3.73 7.18
C ALA A 83 19.72 4.13 7.12
N GLY A 84 20.20 4.75 6.03
CA GLY A 84 21.59 5.12 5.83
C GLY A 84 22.54 3.94 5.68
N LYS A 85 22.03 2.74 5.35
CA LYS A 85 22.83 1.52 5.17
C LYS A 85 23.57 1.49 3.82
N ILE A 86 22.97 2.14 2.83
CA ILE A 86 23.49 2.35 1.48
C ILE A 86 23.15 3.79 1.07
N LYS A 87 23.77 4.29 0.00
CA LYS A 87 23.52 5.58 -0.62
C LYS A 87 23.17 5.41 -2.10
N LEU A 88 22.70 6.48 -2.74
CA LEU A 88 22.35 6.48 -4.16
C LEU A 88 23.59 6.46 -5.08
N ASP A 89 24.70 7.04 -4.62
CA ASP A 89 26.00 7.13 -5.29
C ASP A 89 26.94 5.95 -5.00
N ASP A 90 26.51 5.01 -4.14
CA ASP A 90 27.27 3.78 -3.91
C ASP A 90 27.34 2.96 -5.21
N MET A 91 28.55 2.51 -5.55
CA MET A 91 28.84 1.80 -6.80
C MET A 91 28.81 0.29 -6.57
N VAL A 92 27.75 -0.35 -7.05
CA VAL A 92 27.57 -1.81 -7.04
C VAL A 92 28.41 -2.46 -8.12
N THR A 93 29.15 -3.51 -7.78
CA THR A 93 29.85 -4.36 -8.76
C THR A 93 28.94 -5.50 -9.18
N VAL A 94 28.62 -5.61 -10.46
CA VAL A 94 27.69 -6.61 -11.00
C VAL A 94 28.29 -8.02 -10.92
N GLY A 95 27.58 -8.94 -10.28
CA GLY A 95 27.93 -10.36 -10.19
C GLY A 95 27.56 -11.17 -11.44
N LYS A 96 27.93 -12.45 -11.46
CA LYS A 96 27.56 -13.36 -12.58
C LYS A 96 26.07 -13.67 -12.64
N ASP A 97 25.40 -13.71 -11.50
CA ASP A 97 23.99 -14.09 -11.38
C ASP A 97 23.06 -13.02 -12.00
N ALA A 98 23.50 -11.75 -11.94
CA ALA A 98 22.86 -10.62 -12.60
C ALA A 98 23.17 -10.52 -14.11
N TRP A 99 23.92 -11.46 -14.71
CA TRP A 99 24.24 -11.40 -16.14
C TRP A 99 23.22 -12.16 -16.99
N ALA A 100 22.36 -11.43 -17.70
CA ALA A 100 21.26 -11.98 -18.49
C ALA A 100 21.67 -13.06 -19.52
N THR A 101 22.85 -12.93 -20.14
CA THR A 101 23.35 -13.94 -21.11
C THR A 101 23.83 -15.22 -20.42
N GLY A 102 24.35 -15.11 -19.20
CA GLY A 102 24.87 -16.23 -18.40
C GLY A 102 23.82 -16.92 -17.54
N ASN A 103 22.73 -16.23 -17.18
CA ASN A 103 21.65 -16.75 -16.33
C ASN A 103 20.42 -17.16 -17.15
N PRO A 104 20.12 -18.47 -17.29
CA PRO A 104 18.98 -18.94 -18.07
C PRO A 104 17.61 -18.44 -17.60
N ALA A 105 17.44 -18.13 -16.31
CA ALA A 105 16.19 -17.62 -15.76
C ALA A 105 15.82 -16.23 -16.33
N LEU A 106 16.81 -15.44 -16.73
CA LEU A 106 16.60 -14.08 -17.26
C LEU A 106 16.27 -14.04 -18.76
N ARG A 107 16.30 -15.19 -19.46
CA ARG A 107 16.12 -15.26 -20.91
C ARG A 107 14.71 -14.85 -21.34
N GLY A 108 14.61 -13.97 -22.33
CA GLY A 108 13.34 -13.44 -22.82
C GLY A 108 12.64 -12.47 -21.86
N SER A 109 13.28 -12.11 -20.74
CA SER A 109 12.72 -11.22 -19.73
C SER A 109 13.30 -9.80 -19.83
N SER A 110 12.64 -8.83 -19.18
CA SER A 110 13.11 -7.44 -19.11
C SER A 110 14.42 -7.33 -18.33
N VAL A 111 15.42 -6.67 -18.93
CA VAL A 111 16.78 -6.54 -18.38
C VAL A 111 17.38 -5.17 -18.72
N MET A 112 18.33 -4.73 -17.89
CA MET A 112 19.17 -3.54 -18.05
C MET A 112 20.45 -3.83 -18.85
N PHE A 113 20.70 -5.09 -19.21
CA PHE A 113 21.84 -5.60 -19.98
C PHE A 113 23.20 -5.51 -19.25
N LEU A 114 23.16 -5.68 -17.92
CA LEU A 114 24.33 -5.68 -17.05
C LEU A 114 25.31 -6.83 -17.38
N LYS A 115 26.62 -6.59 -17.21
CA LYS A 115 27.70 -7.59 -17.41
C LYS A 115 28.53 -7.78 -16.14
N PRO A 116 29.12 -8.96 -15.91
CA PRO A 116 29.93 -9.21 -14.71
C PRO A 116 31.13 -8.26 -14.64
N GLY A 117 31.32 -7.60 -13.50
CA GLY A 117 32.37 -6.61 -13.29
C GLY A 117 32.00 -5.17 -13.68
N ASP A 118 30.84 -4.94 -14.31
CA ASP A 118 30.31 -3.58 -14.46
C ASP A 118 30.15 -2.92 -13.09
N ARG A 119 30.42 -1.62 -13.00
CA ARG A 119 30.15 -0.83 -11.81
C ARG A 119 29.04 0.17 -12.10
N VAL A 120 27.90 0.01 -11.42
CA VAL A 120 26.68 0.80 -11.64
C VAL A 120 26.23 1.39 -10.29
N SER A 121 25.74 2.62 -10.29
CA SER A 121 25.26 3.26 -9.05
C SER A 121 23.97 2.59 -8.55
N VAL A 122 23.74 2.60 -7.23
CA VAL A 122 22.45 2.19 -6.64
C VAL A 122 21.29 2.99 -7.26
N SER A 123 21.50 4.28 -7.55
CA SER A 123 20.54 5.13 -8.25
C SER A 123 20.13 4.55 -9.60
N ASP A 124 21.10 4.19 -10.44
CA ASP A 124 20.85 3.78 -11.82
C ASP A 124 20.34 2.33 -11.91
N LEU A 125 20.79 1.44 -11.03
CA LEU A 125 20.18 0.11 -10.87
C LEU A 125 18.72 0.24 -10.46
N ASN A 126 18.39 1.11 -9.49
CA ASN A 126 17.01 1.30 -9.04
C ASN A 126 16.13 1.96 -10.13
N LYS A 127 16.70 2.83 -10.98
CA LYS A 127 16.05 3.28 -12.23
C LYS A 127 15.82 2.11 -13.21
N GLY A 128 16.79 1.21 -13.37
CA GLY A 128 16.62 -0.01 -14.17
C GLY A 128 15.46 -0.88 -13.68
N VAL A 129 15.33 -1.07 -12.36
CA VAL A 129 14.19 -1.76 -11.74
C VAL A 129 12.85 -1.05 -12.02
N ILE A 130 12.77 0.27 -11.81
CA ILE A 130 11.51 1.01 -11.88
C ILE A 130 11.08 1.35 -13.32
N ILE A 131 12.01 1.72 -14.19
CA ILE A 131 11.73 2.20 -15.55
C ILE A 131 11.74 1.06 -16.57
N GLN A 132 12.72 0.15 -16.48
CA GLN A 132 12.87 -0.96 -17.43
C GLN A 132 12.29 -2.29 -16.93
N SER A 133 11.84 -2.38 -15.67
CA SER A 133 11.51 -3.66 -15.02
C SER A 133 12.69 -4.66 -15.08
N GLY A 134 13.93 -4.15 -14.97
CA GLY A 134 15.14 -4.94 -15.14
C GLY A 134 15.33 -6.02 -14.06
N ASN A 135 15.26 -7.28 -14.45
CA ASN A 135 15.40 -8.44 -13.55
C ASN A 135 16.85 -8.65 -13.08
N ASP A 136 17.82 -8.37 -13.95
CA ASP A 136 19.25 -8.31 -13.64
C ASP A 136 19.57 -7.23 -12.59
N ALA A 137 18.99 -6.04 -12.74
CA ALA A 137 19.14 -4.96 -11.77
C ALA A 137 18.56 -5.31 -10.39
N CYS A 138 17.47 -6.10 -10.35
CA CYS A 138 16.92 -6.62 -9.09
C CYS A 138 17.92 -7.55 -8.38
N ILE A 139 18.60 -8.44 -9.12
CA ILE A 139 19.60 -9.36 -8.56
C ILE A 139 20.81 -8.58 -8.05
N ALA A 140 21.37 -7.67 -8.86
CA ALA A 140 22.51 -6.84 -8.47
C ALA A 140 22.24 -6.00 -7.20
N LEU A 141 21.05 -5.43 -7.07
CA LEU A 141 20.63 -4.73 -5.84
C LEU A 141 20.42 -5.69 -4.67
N ALA A 142 19.88 -6.89 -4.90
CA ALA A 142 19.65 -7.85 -3.83
C ALA A 142 20.95 -8.33 -3.19
N ASP A 143 21.93 -8.71 -4.02
CA ASP A 143 23.25 -9.14 -3.57
C ASP A 143 23.99 -7.99 -2.87
N TYR A 144 23.87 -6.75 -3.36
CA TYR A 144 24.49 -5.59 -2.73
C TYR A 144 23.87 -5.23 -1.36
N VAL A 145 22.53 -5.25 -1.26
CA VAL A 145 21.81 -4.77 -0.06
C VAL A 145 21.73 -5.83 1.04
N ALA A 146 21.70 -7.11 0.69
CA ALA A 146 21.50 -8.20 1.64
C ALA A 146 22.58 -9.30 1.60
N GLY A 147 23.58 -9.22 0.71
CA GLY A 147 24.62 -10.23 0.54
C GLY A 147 24.20 -11.44 -0.30
N SER A 148 22.90 -11.69 -0.45
CA SER A 148 22.34 -12.69 -1.36
C SER A 148 20.85 -12.44 -1.66
N GLN A 149 20.38 -12.97 -2.79
CA GLN A 149 18.97 -13.00 -3.16
C GLN A 149 18.08 -13.61 -2.06
N ASP A 150 18.46 -14.74 -1.44
CA ASP A 150 17.68 -15.38 -0.36
C ASP A 150 17.53 -14.47 0.87
N SER A 151 18.62 -13.82 1.27
CA SER A 151 18.61 -12.85 2.39
C SER A 151 17.70 -11.67 2.07
N PHE A 152 17.71 -11.21 0.81
CA PHE A 152 16.84 -10.14 0.34
C PHE A 152 15.37 -10.56 0.29
N ILE A 153 15.04 -11.78 -0.16
CA ILE A 153 13.69 -12.36 -0.11
C ILE A 153 13.19 -12.47 1.34
N GLY A 154 14.09 -12.77 2.29
CA GLY A 154 13.82 -12.66 3.73
C GLY A 154 13.40 -11.25 4.16
N LEU A 155 14.09 -10.21 3.66
CA LEU A 155 13.70 -8.81 3.90
C LEU A 155 12.35 -8.47 3.25
N MET A 156 12.11 -8.88 2.00
CA MET A 156 10.84 -8.64 1.27
C MET A 156 9.64 -9.20 2.06
N ASN A 157 9.71 -10.46 2.47
CA ASN A 157 8.66 -11.10 3.27
C ASN A 157 8.54 -10.50 4.68
N GLY A 158 9.67 -10.12 5.30
CA GLY A 158 9.66 -9.41 6.58
C GLY A 158 9.01 -8.02 6.51
N TYR A 159 9.11 -7.31 5.39
CA TYR A 159 8.39 -6.06 5.17
C TYR A 159 6.92 -6.28 4.80
N ALA A 160 6.59 -7.31 4.01
CA ALA A 160 5.20 -7.69 3.74
C ALA A 160 4.41 -7.89 5.05
N GLN A 161 4.98 -8.63 6.01
CA GLN A 161 4.40 -8.82 7.34
C GLN A 161 4.24 -7.50 8.11
N ARG A 162 5.26 -6.63 8.13
CA ARG A 162 5.21 -5.33 8.83
C ARG A 162 4.22 -4.33 8.21
N LEU A 163 3.92 -4.49 6.93
CA LEU A 163 2.93 -3.69 6.19
C LEU A 163 1.52 -4.27 6.25
N GLY A 164 1.33 -5.43 6.89
CA GLY A 164 0.03 -6.10 6.98
C GLY A 164 -0.42 -6.78 5.69
N LEU A 165 0.52 -7.14 4.79
CA LEU A 165 0.26 -7.86 3.54
C LEU A 165 0.12 -9.36 3.82
N THR A 166 -1.00 -9.76 4.41
CA THR A 166 -1.22 -11.11 4.97
C THR A 166 -1.44 -12.20 3.92
N ASN A 167 -1.71 -11.82 2.66
CA ASN A 167 -1.89 -12.72 1.54
C ASN A 167 -0.80 -12.56 0.48
N THR A 168 0.41 -12.19 0.90
CA THR A 168 1.59 -12.07 0.02
C THR A 168 2.72 -13.00 0.45
N THR A 169 3.42 -13.60 -0.51
CA THR A 169 4.67 -14.33 -0.30
C THR A 169 5.56 -14.17 -1.53
N PHE A 170 6.77 -13.66 -1.32
CA PHE A 170 7.79 -13.52 -2.36
C PHE A 170 8.73 -14.72 -2.34
N LYS A 171 9.10 -15.19 -3.54
CA LYS A 171 10.09 -16.28 -3.76
C LYS A 171 11.24 -15.86 -4.65
N THR A 172 11.15 -14.71 -5.31
CA THR A 172 12.22 -14.13 -6.12
C THR A 172 12.33 -12.62 -5.87
N VAL A 173 13.46 -12.03 -6.24
CA VAL A 173 13.70 -10.58 -6.13
C VAL A 173 13.12 -9.77 -7.29
N HIS A 174 12.61 -10.45 -8.33
CA HIS A 174 12.24 -9.85 -9.61
C HIS A 174 10.82 -10.16 -10.09
N GLY A 175 10.19 -11.20 -9.55
CA GLY A 175 8.83 -11.60 -9.89
C GLY A 175 8.67 -12.61 -11.02
N LEU A 176 9.75 -13.10 -11.64
CA LEU A 176 9.69 -14.28 -12.50
C LEU A 176 9.13 -15.50 -11.74
N ASP A 177 8.49 -16.40 -12.49
CA ASP A 177 7.74 -17.57 -12.00
C ASP A 177 8.51 -18.37 -10.94
N ALA A 178 7.88 -18.55 -9.78
CA ALA A 178 8.44 -19.35 -8.70
C ALA A 178 7.33 -20.03 -7.87
N PRO A 179 7.37 -21.36 -7.68
CA PRO A 179 6.35 -22.09 -6.93
C PRO A 179 6.12 -21.53 -5.52
N GLY A 180 4.86 -21.16 -5.24
CA GLY A 180 4.47 -20.56 -3.96
C GLY A 180 4.79 -19.06 -3.82
N GLN A 181 5.14 -18.37 -4.90
CA GLN A 181 5.03 -16.91 -5.01
C GLN A 181 3.56 -16.55 -5.23
N PHE A 182 3.03 -15.60 -4.47
CA PHE A 182 1.68 -15.05 -4.69
C PHE A 182 1.50 -13.70 -4.00
N SER A 183 0.50 -12.95 -4.45
CA SER A 183 -0.06 -11.78 -3.76
C SER A 183 -1.55 -11.65 -4.12
N THR A 184 -2.20 -10.58 -3.66
CA THR A 184 -3.58 -10.24 -4.00
C THR A 184 -3.65 -8.80 -4.49
N ALA A 185 -4.75 -8.41 -5.14
CA ALA A 185 -4.94 -7.02 -5.55
C ALA A 185 -4.93 -6.08 -4.33
N ARG A 186 -5.55 -6.50 -3.20
CA ARG A 186 -5.59 -5.74 -1.94
C ARG A 186 -4.21 -5.53 -1.32
N ASP A 187 -3.32 -6.52 -1.41
CA ASP A 187 -1.97 -6.40 -0.86
C ASP A 187 -1.03 -5.61 -1.79
N MET A 188 -1.29 -5.60 -3.10
CA MET A 188 -0.61 -4.74 -4.07
C MET A 188 -1.13 -3.29 -4.07
N ALA A 189 -2.20 -2.98 -3.33
CA ALA A 189 -2.71 -1.64 -3.10
C ALA A 189 -2.25 -1.08 -1.72
N PRO A 190 -1.14 -0.30 -1.67
CA PRO A 190 -0.68 0.32 -0.43
C PRO A 190 -1.59 1.50 -0.05
N ALA A 191 -2.27 1.38 1.09
CA ALA A 191 -2.90 2.51 1.75
C ALA A 191 -1.85 3.46 2.35
N GLY A 192 -2.13 4.75 2.37
CA GLY A 192 -1.48 5.69 3.29
C GLY A 192 -1.75 5.28 4.74
N GLN A 193 -0.84 5.62 5.66
CA GLN A 193 -0.88 5.13 7.05
C GLN A 193 -2.01 5.72 7.93
N SER A 194 -3.02 6.35 7.31
CA SER A 194 -4.22 6.87 7.98
C SER A 194 -5.31 5.79 7.98
N THR A 195 -5.17 4.88 8.96
CA THR A 195 -6.27 4.09 9.57
C THR A 195 -7.28 3.40 8.64
N ASP A 196 -6.86 2.32 7.94
CA ASP A 196 -7.82 1.23 7.63
C ASP A 196 -8.11 0.45 8.93
N PRO A 197 -9.37 0.41 9.42
CA PRO A 197 -9.72 -0.34 10.63
C PRO A 197 -9.40 -1.84 10.56
N ARG A 198 -9.34 -2.41 9.34
CA ARG A 198 -9.00 -3.83 9.11
C ARG A 198 -7.48 -4.10 9.16
N ARG A 199 -6.66 -3.07 8.95
CA ARG A 199 -5.18 -3.10 9.12
C ARG A 199 -4.70 -2.46 10.44
N ALA A 200 -5.60 -1.90 11.26
CA ALA A 200 -5.28 -1.18 12.50
C ALA A 200 -4.71 -2.05 13.66
N GLY A 201 -4.37 -3.31 13.41
CA GLY A 201 -3.70 -4.21 14.35
C GLY A 201 -2.18 -4.17 14.23
N ARG A 202 -1.52 -3.23 14.94
CA ARG A 202 -0.05 -3.07 15.08
C ARG A 202 0.66 -2.44 13.86
N VAL A 203 0.84 -1.12 13.87
CA VAL A 203 2.16 -0.45 14.04
C VAL A 203 1.88 1.02 14.37
N ARG A 204 2.10 1.44 15.62
CA ARG A 204 2.22 2.87 15.95
C ARG A 204 3.69 3.26 15.85
N HIS A 205 4.11 3.82 14.72
CA HIS A 205 5.32 4.65 14.70
C HIS A 205 4.98 6.05 15.24
N PRO A 206 5.87 6.69 16.02
CA PRO A 206 5.62 8.03 16.53
C PRO A 206 5.58 9.00 15.34
N GLN A 207 4.43 9.66 15.15
CA GLN A 207 4.34 10.77 14.21
C GLN A 207 5.30 11.87 14.67
N ARG A 208 6.29 12.18 13.83
CA ARG A 208 6.96 13.48 13.88
C ARG A 208 6.25 14.37 12.88
N GLU A 209 5.51 15.33 13.40
CA GLU A 209 4.93 16.42 12.65
C GLU A 209 6.00 17.06 11.76
N ARG A 210 5.69 17.24 10.47
CA ARG A 210 6.41 18.18 9.61
C ARG A 210 5.39 19.05 8.90
N VAL A 211 5.39 20.30 9.32
CA VAL A 211 4.70 21.40 8.65
C VAL A 211 5.25 21.53 7.23
N TYR A 212 4.37 21.61 6.24
CA TYR A 212 4.72 22.09 4.91
C TYR A 212 4.67 23.61 4.90
N LEU A 213 5.73 24.24 4.39
CA LEU A 213 5.75 25.66 4.00
C LEU A 213 6.43 25.77 2.64
N GLN A 214 5.62 26.15 1.65
CA GLN A 214 5.92 26.51 0.26
C GLN A 214 6.78 25.53 -0.55
#